data_AF-A0A350NU32-F1
#
_entry.id   AF-A0A350NU32-F1
#
_cell.length_a   1.000
_cell.length_b   1.000
_cell.length_c   1.000
_cell.angle_alpha   90.00
_cell.angle_beta   90.00
_cell.angle_gamma   90.00
#
_symmetry.space_group_name_H-M   'P 1'
#
loop_
_entity.id
_entity.type
_entity.pdbx_description
1 polymer ?
#
loop_
_entity_poly.entity_id
_entity_poly.type
_entity_poly.pdbx_seq_one_letter_code
_entity_poly.pdbx_strand_id
1 'polypeptide(L)' 'MRNLIVSYKKLPTTIQKALESMYPEGYEDDTFEFEMPGKQTICKAIRVTLEGVNYLIKLDQRPKMTDYLMDDEW' A
#
# COMPACT_ATOMS: atom_id res chain seq x y z
N MET A 1 21.99 -0.87 -0.19
CA MET A 1 20.64 -0.28 -0.24
C MET A 1 19.68 -1.24 0.44
N ARG A 2 18.94 -0.79 1.46
CA ARG A 2 18.00 -1.63 2.22
C ARG A 2 16.58 -1.37 1.71
N ASN A 3 15.81 -2.43 1.49
CA ASN A 3 14.40 -2.35 1.11
C ASN A 3 13.56 -2.92 2.26
N LEU A 4 12.58 -2.18 2.73
CA LEU A 4 11.76 -2.55 3.88
C LEU A 4 10.29 -2.45 3.49
N ILE A 5 9.53 -3.51 3.78
CA ILE A 5 8.09 -3.55 3.52
C ILE A 5 7.39 -3.47 4.87
N VAL A 6 6.56 -2.45 5.05
CA VAL A 6 5.90 -2.17 6.33
C VAL A 6 4.45 -1.77 6.10
N SER A 7 3.57 -2.10 7.04
CA SER A 7 2.19 -1.59 7.02
C SER A 7 2.14 -0.21 7.62
N TYR A 8 1.31 0.69 7.08
CA TYR A 8 1.17 2.05 7.59
C TYR A 8 0.90 2.07 9.11
N LYS A 9 0.02 1.20 9.59
CA LYS A 9 -0.32 1.04 11.02
C LYS A 9 0.85 0.61 11.92
N LYS A 10 1.92 0.06 11.36
CA LYS A 10 3.11 -0.42 12.08
C LYS A 10 4.32 0.50 11.87
N LEU A 11 4.14 1.64 11.21
CA LEU A 11 5.22 2.59 11.00
C LEU A 11 5.63 3.24 12.33
N PRO A 12 6.94 3.38 12.60
CA PRO A 12 7.42 4.26 13.66
C PRO A 12 6.89 5.68 13.45
N THR A 13 6.53 6.37 14.53
CA THR A 13 6.00 7.74 14.52
C THR A 13 6.90 8.72 13.79
N THR A 14 8.23 8.52 13.83
CA THR A 14 9.20 9.34 13.09
C THR A 14 8.97 9.27 11.58
N ILE A 15 8.70 8.07 11.05
CA ILE A 15 8.47 7.87 9.61
C ILE A 15 7.09 8.36 9.20
N GLN A 16 6.08 8.22 10.08
CA GLN A 16 4.74 8.77 9.82
C GLN A 16 4.80 10.30 9.68
N LYS A 17 5.47 11.00 10.61
CA LYS A 17 5.66 12.45 10.53
C LYS A 17 6.46 12.86 9.29
N ALA A 18 7.47 12.09 8.90
CA ALA A 18 8.21 12.35 7.67
C ALA A 18 7.30 12.21 6.43
N LEU A 19 6.41 11.21 6.41
CA LEU A 19 5.42 11.06 5.35
C LEU A 19 4.43 12.24 5.32
N GLU A 20 3.86 12.62 6.45
CA GLU A 20 2.93 13.75 6.54
C GLU A 20 3.60 15.06 6.09
N SER A 21 4.88 15.25 6.41
CA SER A 21 5.65 16.41 5.97
C SER A 21 5.99 16.39 4.47
N MET A 22 6.16 15.21 3.86
CA MET A 22 6.41 15.07 2.42
C MET A 22 5.12 15.15 1.60
N TYR A 23 4.02 14.66 2.17
CA TYR A 23 2.70 14.57 1.54
C TYR A 23 1.64 15.31 2.37
N PRO A 24 1.76 16.64 2.52
CA PRO A 24 0.80 17.42 3.31
C PRO A 24 -0.60 17.43 2.70
N GLU A 25 -0.70 17.29 1.37
CA GLU A 25 -1.96 17.26 0.62
C GLU A 25 -2.48 15.84 0.38
N GLY A 26 -1.79 14.82 0.91
CA GLY A 26 -2.07 13.42 0.66
C GLY A 26 -1.09 12.79 -0.32
N TYR A 27 -1.17 11.46 -0.39
CA TYR A 27 -0.23 10.63 -1.13
C TYR A 27 -0.93 9.81 -2.21
N GLU A 28 -2.12 10.21 -2.67
CA GLU A 28 -2.91 9.41 -3.62
C GLU A 28 -2.25 9.25 -4.99
N ASP A 29 -1.65 10.31 -5.54
CA ASP A 29 -1.00 10.27 -6.86
C ASP A 29 0.25 9.37 -6.88
N ASP A 30 0.96 9.25 -5.76
CA ASP A 30 2.16 8.42 -5.61
C ASP A 30 1.86 7.01 -5.07
N THR A 31 0.57 6.68 -4.92
CA THR A 31 0.16 5.32 -4.57
C THR A 31 -0.05 4.46 -5.78
N PHE A 32 0.31 3.18 -5.63
CA PHE A 32 0.05 2.17 -6.63
C PHE A 32 -0.59 0.95 -6.00
N GLU A 33 -1.44 0.31 -6.79
CA GLU A 33 -2.05 -0.95 -6.46
C GLU A 33 -1.30 -2.10 -7.14
N PHE A 34 -1.09 -3.19 -6.42
CA PHE A 34 -0.51 -4.40 -6.99
C PHE A 34 -1.16 -5.64 -6.40
N GLU A 35 -1.25 -6.69 -7.24
CA GLU A 35 -1.74 -7.99 -6.81
C GLU A 35 -0.67 -8.71 -6.00
N MET A 36 -1.07 -9.26 -4.86
CA MET A 36 -0.19 -10.09 -4.06
C MET A 36 -0.11 -11.50 -4.68
N PRO A 37 1.05 -11.95 -5.16
CA PRO A 37 1.17 -13.28 -5.73
C PRO A 37 0.78 -14.36 -4.71
N GLY A 38 -0.09 -15.28 -5.12
CA GLY A 38 -0.63 -16.33 -4.25
C GLY A 38 -1.76 -15.89 -3.32
N LYS A 39 -2.23 -14.64 -3.41
CA LYS A 39 -3.41 -14.15 -2.71
C LYS A 39 -4.34 -13.42 -3.70
N GLN A 40 -5.63 -13.71 -3.65
CA GLN A 40 -6.64 -12.93 -4.37
C GLN A 40 -6.86 -11.58 -3.66
N THR A 41 -5.81 -10.77 -3.55
CA THR A 41 -5.84 -9.50 -2.80
C THR A 41 -5.00 -8.47 -3.54
N ILE A 42 -5.62 -7.32 -3.80
CA ILE A 42 -4.99 -6.12 -4.32
C ILE A 42 -4.52 -5.30 -3.13
N CYS A 43 -3.25 -4.94 -3.10
CA CYS A 43 -2.67 -4.11 -2.05
C CYS A 43 -2.34 -2.73 -2.62
N LYS A 44 -2.83 -1.68 -1.95
CA LYS A 44 -2.46 -0.29 -2.22
C LYS A 44 -1.25 0.07 -1.35
N ALA A 45 -0.18 0.55 -1.97
CA ALA A 45 1.03 0.95 -1.27
C ALA A 45 1.65 2.21 -1.87
N ILE A 46 2.52 2.84 -1.08
CA ILE A 46 3.39 3.93 -1.52
C ILE A 46 4.86 3.53 -1.33
N ARG A 47 5.73 3.96 -2.25
CA ARG A 47 7.18 3.80 -2.14
C ARG A 47 7.79 5.13 -1.72
N VAL A 48 8.53 5.13 -0.62
CA VAL A 48 9.21 6.32 -0.09
C VAL A 48 10.67 5.98 0.20
N THR A 49 11.58 6.85 -0.20
CA THR A 49 13.01 6.69 0.08
C THR A 49 13.42 7.65 1.19
N LEU A 50 13.81 7.12 2.35
CA LEU A 50 14.26 7.90 3.51
C LEU A 50 15.61 7.39 3.97
N GLU A 51 16.58 8.29 4.16
CA GLU A 51 17.92 7.98 4.67
C GLU A 51 18.63 6.81 3.94
N GLY A 52 18.40 6.68 2.62
CA GLY A 52 18.98 5.60 1.80
C GLY A 52 18.30 4.23 1.98
N VAL A 53 17.14 4.18 2.64
CA VAL A 53 16.27 3.02 2.78
C VAL A 53 15.01 3.22 1.97
N ASN A 54 14.67 2.24 1.13
CA ASN A 54 13.41 2.24 0.39
C ASN A 54 12.34 1.57 1.24
N TYR A 55 11.35 2.34 1.66
CA TYR A 55 10.17 1.88 2.37
C TYR A 55 9.04 1.66 1.38
N LEU A 56 8.51 0.43 1.35
CA LEU A 56 7.24 0.12 0.72
C LEU A 56 6.17 0.07 1.82
N ILE A 57 5.32 1.07 1.84
CA ILE A 57 4.32 1.26 2.88
C ILE A 57 2.98 0.78 2.36
N LYS A 58 2.47 -0.31 2.92
CA LYS A 58 1.14 -0.84 2.64
C LYS A 58 0.11 0.02 3.35
N LEU A 59 -0.72 0.70 2.57
CA LEU A 59 -1.78 1.57 3.06
C LEU A 59 -3.06 0.77 3.29
N ASP A 60 -3.47 0.03 2.26
CA ASP A 60 -4.70 -0.75 2.30
C ASP A 60 -4.59 -2.06 1.51
N GLN A 61 -5.52 -2.96 1.76
CA GLN A 61 -5.65 -4.23 1.05
C GLN A 61 -7.14 -4.52 0.81
N ARG A 62 -7.49 -4.78 -0.43
CA ARG A 62 -8.83 -5.20 -0.84
C ARG A 62 -8.79 -6.57 -1.46
N PRO A 63 -9.77 -7.46 -1.18
CA PRO A 63 -9.88 -8.70 -1.94
C PRO A 63 -10.02 -8.36 -3.41
N LYS A 64 -9.35 -9.14 -4.27
CA LYS A 64 -9.58 -9.09 -5.70
C LYS A 64 -11.00 -9.63 -5.87
N MET A 65 -11.97 -8.73 -6.08
CA MET A 65 -13.32 -9.11 -6.45
C MET A 65 -13.20 -9.70 -7.86
N THR A 66 -12.90 -11.00 -7.95
CA THR A 66 -13.43 -11.75 -9.07
C THR A 66 -14.92 -11.66 -8.88
N ASP A 67 -15.61 -11.01 -9.81
CA ASP A 67 -16.99 -11.33 -10.13
C ASP A 67 -17.08 -12.86 -10.21
N TYR A 68 -17.33 -13.51 -9.08
CA TYR A 68 -18.33 -14.56 -9.08
C TYR A 68 -19.59 -13.79 -9.43
N LEU A 69 -19.83 -13.70 -10.74
CA LEU A 69 -21.17 -13.63 -11.29
C LEU A 69 -22.04 -14.41 -10.32
N MET A 70 -22.88 -13.68 -9.59
CA MET A 70 -24.10 -14.24 -9.07
C MET A 70 -24.64 -15.06 -10.24
N ASP A 71 -24.67 -16.39 -10.11
CA ASP A 71 -25.47 -17.22 -10.99
C ASP A 71 -26.87 -16.64 -10.85
N ASP A 72 -27.23 -15.79 -11.81
CA ASP A 72 -28.56 -15.33 -12.07
C ASP A 72 -29.30 -16.63 -12.45
N GLU A 73 -29.86 -17.30 -11.43
CA GLU A 73 -30.75 -18.44 -11.60
C GLU A 73 -31.98 -17.93 -12.36
N TRP A 74 -31.89 -17.96 -13.70
CA TRP A 74 -33.00 -17.82 -14.64
C TRP A 74 -33.88 -19.05 -14.64
#